data_AF-A0A2R6I491-F1
#
_entry.id   AF-A0A2R6I491-F1
#
_cell.length_a   1.000
_cell.length_b   1.000
_cell.length_c   1.000
_cell.angle_alpha   90.00
_cell.angle_beta   90.00
_cell.angle_gamma   90.00
#
_symmetry.space_group_name_H-M   'P 1'
#
loop_
_entity.id
_entity.type
_entity.pdbx_description
1 polymer ?
#
loop_
_entity_poly.entity_id
_entity_poly.type
_entity_poly.pdbx_seq_one_letter_code
_entity_poly.pdbx_strand_id
1 'polypeptide(L)'
;MEFDPSLTFECVDDCTWCCQHGVLLYEKDLLELAARESINDAVAQAHGRDFVQREAKEREEHVDEDGAACYFLRDDGLCALHDEHDWKPARCSVFPLEVHVEDGDIHVSVRDSAHEHCEGLNVSERRVVDNLDAFLPELLWELDDPTTEVEL
;
A
#
# COMPACT_ATOMS: atom_id res chain seq x y z
N MET A 1 -15.54 12.29 -2.29
CA MET A 1 -16.38 11.56 -3.26
C MET A 1 -17.13 10.48 -2.49
N GLU A 2 -18.38 10.14 -2.84
CA GLU A 2 -19.14 9.06 -2.19
C GLU A 2 -18.69 7.70 -2.76
N PHE A 3 -18.62 6.67 -1.91
CA PHE A 3 -18.18 5.31 -2.30
C PHE A 3 -19.08 4.73 -3.42
N ASP A 4 -18.48 4.27 -4.52
CA ASP A 4 -19.20 3.59 -5.60
C ASP A 4 -19.41 2.10 -5.25
N PRO A 5 -20.65 1.63 -4.97
CA PRO A 5 -20.91 0.24 -4.61
C PRO A 5 -20.71 -0.74 -5.76
N SER A 6 -20.51 -0.26 -6.99
CA SER A 6 -20.20 -1.09 -8.16
C SER A 6 -18.70 -1.27 -8.41
N LEU A 7 -17.85 -0.59 -7.65
CA LEU A 7 -16.40 -0.66 -7.78
C LEU A 7 -15.89 -2.10 -7.59
N THR A 8 -15.11 -2.56 -8.56
CA THR A 8 -14.38 -3.84 -8.49
C THR A 8 -12.88 -3.62 -8.47
N PHE A 9 -12.17 -4.51 -7.80
CA PHE A 9 -10.72 -4.47 -7.71
C PHE A 9 -10.11 -5.88 -7.66
N GLU A 10 -9.03 -6.05 -8.40
CA GLU A 10 -8.15 -7.21 -8.33
C GLU A 10 -6.71 -6.77 -8.59
N CYS A 11 -5.75 -7.26 -7.81
CA CYS A 11 -4.33 -7.06 -8.12
C CYS A 11 -4.03 -7.77 -9.44
N VAL A 12 -3.62 -7.02 -10.45
CA VAL A 12 -3.15 -7.58 -11.72
C VAL A 12 -1.64 -7.80 -11.66
N ASP A 13 -1.19 -8.80 -12.40
CA ASP A 13 0.24 -9.05 -12.59
C ASP A 13 0.91 -7.79 -13.18
N ASP A 14 2.16 -7.54 -12.82
CA ASP A 14 2.99 -6.44 -13.35
C ASP A 14 2.64 -5.01 -12.87
N CYS A 15 1.48 -4.82 -12.21
CA CYS A 15 1.09 -3.52 -11.63
C CYS A 15 1.91 -3.22 -10.36
N THR A 16 3.03 -2.51 -10.54
CA THR A 16 4.00 -2.17 -9.47
C THR A 16 3.93 -0.72 -9.00
N TRP A 17 2.98 0.07 -9.51
CA TRP A 17 2.90 1.51 -9.25
C TRP A 17 2.93 1.85 -7.75
N CYS A 18 2.11 1.19 -6.92
CA CYS A 18 2.11 1.42 -5.47
C CYS A 18 3.44 1.06 -4.78
N CYS A 19 4.23 0.17 -5.38
CA CYS A 19 5.56 -0.23 -4.89
C CYS A 19 6.66 0.74 -5.33
N GLN A 20 6.41 1.65 -6.27
CA GLN A 20 7.42 2.62 -6.72
C GLN A 20 7.60 3.75 -5.68
N HIS A 21 6.56 4.10 -4.91
CA HIS A 21 6.52 5.28 -4.05
C HIS A 21 6.86 5.05 -2.57
N GLY A 22 7.14 3.81 -2.13
CA GLY A 22 7.32 3.49 -0.70
C GLY A 22 6.02 3.60 0.11
N VAL A 23 6.05 3.24 1.40
CA VAL A 23 4.83 3.19 2.21
C VAL A 23 5.07 3.55 3.68
N LEU A 24 4.18 4.36 4.26
CA LEU A 24 4.13 4.63 5.71
C LEU A 24 3.82 3.34 6.47
N LEU A 25 4.52 3.12 7.57
CA LEU A 25 4.29 2.00 8.48
C LEU A 25 3.55 2.48 9.73
N TYR A 26 2.57 1.70 10.17
CA TYR A 26 1.98 1.86 11.49
C TYR A 26 2.78 1.09 12.55
N GLU A 27 2.51 1.35 13.84
CA GLU A 27 3.23 0.70 14.94
C GLU A 27 3.21 -0.83 14.84
N LYS A 28 2.05 -1.41 14.52
CA LYS A 28 1.91 -2.86 14.34
C LYS A 28 2.66 -3.35 13.09
N ASP A 29 2.70 -2.56 12.01
CA ASP A 29 3.51 -2.90 10.83
C ASP A 29 5.00 -2.93 11.19
N LEU A 30 5.49 -2.02 12.04
CA LEU A 30 6.88 -2.02 12.50
C LEU A 30 7.23 -3.28 13.30
N LEU A 31 6.35 -3.69 14.23
CA LEU A 31 6.55 -4.91 15.02
C LEU A 31 6.55 -6.16 14.12
N GLU A 32 5.63 -6.22 13.18
CA GLU A 32 5.53 -7.33 12.23
C GLU A 32 6.70 -7.33 11.24
N LEU A 33 7.16 -6.17 10.79
CA LEU A 33 8.35 -6.05 9.95
C LEU A 33 9.61 -6.50 10.69
N ALA A 34 9.78 -6.11 11.95
CA ALA A 34 10.92 -6.51 12.79
C ALA A 34 11.07 -8.03 12.94
N ALA A 35 9.96 -8.76 12.84
CA ALA A 35 9.94 -10.22 12.95
C ALA A 35 10.43 -10.91 11.66
N ARG A 36 10.51 -10.17 10.55
CA ARG A 36 10.81 -10.69 9.22
C ARG A 36 12.14 -10.14 8.68
N GLU A 37 12.42 -8.87 8.93
CA GLU A 37 13.51 -8.12 8.31
C GLU A 37 14.18 -7.11 9.27
N SER A 38 15.35 -6.61 8.87
CA SER A 38 16.06 -5.55 9.60
C SER A 38 15.35 -4.21 9.44
N ILE A 39 14.75 -3.68 10.53
CA ILE A 39 14.09 -2.37 10.50
C ILE A 39 15.04 -1.27 10.04
N ASN A 40 16.29 -1.26 10.53
CA ASN A 40 17.25 -0.20 10.21
C ASN A 40 17.59 -0.15 8.72
N ASP A 41 17.52 -1.28 8.03
CA ASP A 41 17.81 -1.36 6.60
C ASP A 41 16.54 -1.11 5.77
N ALA A 42 15.38 -1.45 6.31
CA ALA A 42 14.10 -1.38 5.62
C ALA A 42 13.37 -0.02 5.76
N VAL A 43 13.68 0.77 6.79
CA VAL A 43 12.87 1.93 7.18
C VAL A 43 13.68 3.22 7.19
N ALA A 44 13.08 4.27 6.65
CA ALA A 44 13.54 5.65 6.76
C ALA A 44 12.53 6.50 7.54
N GLN A 45 13.02 7.49 8.28
CA GLN A 45 12.18 8.43 9.01
C GLN A 45 12.02 9.75 8.24
N ALA A 46 10.78 10.15 7.98
CA ALA A 46 10.43 11.43 7.37
C ALA A 46 9.36 12.14 8.23
N HIS A 47 9.60 13.40 8.58
CA HIS A 47 8.69 14.19 9.44
C HIS A 47 8.31 13.51 10.78
N GLY A 48 9.20 12.69 11.32
CA GLY A 48 8.96 11.93 12.56
C GLY A 48 8.06 10.71 12.40
N ARG A 49 7.75 10.31 11.15
CA ARG A 49 7.01 9.10 10.80
C ARG A 49 7.92 8.09 10.09
N ASP A 50 7.66 6.80 10.28
CA ASP A 50 8.45 5.71 9.72
C ASP A 50 7.86 5.19 8.40
N PHE A 51 8.71 5.06 7.38
CA PHE A 51 8.32 4.62 6.05
C PHE A 51 9.26 3.55 5.53
N VAL A 52 8.74 2.64 4.72
CA VAL A 52 9.60 1.75 3.93
C VAL A 52 10.47 2.61 3.01
N GLN A 53 11.77 2.39 3.11
CA GLN A 53 12.76 3.11 2.34
C GLN A 53 12.54 2.90 0.84
N ARG A 54 12.69 3.98 0.06
CA ARG A 54 12.92 3.90 -1.38
C ARG A 54 14.43 3.89 -1.64
N GLU A 55 14.87 3.09 -2.60
CA GLU A 55 16.27 3.04 -3.01
C GLU A 55 16.38 3.05 -4.54
N ALA A 56 17.51 3.56 -5.03
CA ALA A 56 17.83 3.50 -6.45
C ALA A 56 17.94 2.04 -6.89
N LYS A 57 17.29 1.67 -7.99
CA LYS A 57 17.40 0.34 -8.59
C LYS A 57 18.16 0.46 -9.91
N GLU A 58 19.03 -0.50 -10.21
CA GLU A 58 19.81 -0.52 -11.46
C GLU A 58 18.99 -1.08 -12.65
N ARG A 59 17.79 -0.53 -12.89
CA ARG A 59 16.85 -0.96 -13.93
C ARG A 59 15.90 0.17 -14.35
N GLU A 60 15.27 0.02 -15.51
CA GLU A 60 14.29 0.99 -16.04
C GLU A 60 12.83 0.56 -15.82
N GLU A 61 12.59 -0.71 -15.49
CA GLU A 61 11.27 -1.27 -15.24
C GLU A 61 10.96 -1.32 -13.74
N HIS A 62 9.68 -1.11 -13.39
CA HIS A 62 9.18 -1.10 -12.01
C HIS A 62 9.92 -0.15 -11.06
N VAL A 63 10.27 1.02 -11.57
CA VAL A 63 10.87 2.15 -10.83
C VAL A 63 10.10 3.43 -11.16
N ASP A 64 10.15 4.40 -10.26
CA ASP A 64 9.55 5.73 -10.50
C ASP A 64 10.45 6.58 -11.41
N GLU A 65 10.04 7.81 -11.72
CA GLU A 65 10.76 8.76 -12.59
C GLU A 65 12.20 9.06 -12.14
N ASP A 66 12.48 8.92 -10.84
CA ASP A 66 13.80 9.10 -10.24
C ASP A 66 14.68 7.84 -10.27
N GLY A 67 14.18 6.73 -10.83
CA GLY A 67 14.86 5.43 -10.87
C GLY A 67 14.87 4.72 -9.51
N ALA A 68 14.09 5.18 -8.53
CA ALA A 68 13.97 4.57 -7.22
C ALA A 68 12.64 3.80 -7.06
N ALA A 69 12.68 2.77 -6.22
CA ALA A 69 11.51 1.99 -5.84
C ALA A 69 11.60 1.55 -4.38
N CYS A 70 10.51 0.99 -3.86
CA CYS A 70 10.48 0.36 -2.55
C CYS A 70 11.63 -0.65 -2.37
N TYR A 71 12.25 -0.63 -1.19
CA TYR A 71 13.29 -1.56 -0.77
C TYR A 71 12.94 -3.03 -1.10
N PHE A 72 11.70 -3.43 -0.81
CA PHE A 72 11.22 -4.81 -1.02
C PHE A 72 10.78 -5.15 -2.44
N LEU A 73 10.79 -4.19 -3.37
CA LEU A 73 10.44 -4.47 -4.76
C LEU A 73 11.64 -5.08 -5.49
N ARG A 74 11.45 -6.31 -5.97
CA ARG A 74 12.47 -7.08 -6.68
C ARG A 74 12.47 -6.79 -8.19
N ASP A 75 13.52 -7.29 -8.85
CA ASP A 75 13.74 -7.14 -10.29
C ASP A 75 12.63 -7.77 -11.13
N ASP A 76 11.97 -8.82 -10.63
CA ASP A 76 10.85 -9.51 -11.27
C ASP A 76 9.48 -8.84 -11.05
N GLY A 77 9.46 -7.63 -10.46
CA GLY A 77 8.23 -6.89 -10.18
C GLY A 77 7.46 -7.41 -8.97
N LEU A 78 7.97 -8.43 -8.27
CA LEU A 78 7.31 -8.98 -7.08
C LEU A 78 7.80 -8.32 -5.79
N CYS A 79 6.90 -8.24 -4.81
CA CYS A 79 7.22 -7.78 -3.47
C CYS A 79 7.79 -8.94 -2.64
N ALA A 80 9.03 -8.81 -2.17
CA ALA A 80 9.70 -9.84 -1.37
C ALA A 80 8.92 -10.22 -0.11
N LEU A 81 8.34 -9.23 0.60
CA LEU A 81 7.54 -9.50 1.80
C LEU A 81 6.32 -10.38 1.52
N HIS A 82 5.68 -10.17 0.37
CA HIS A 82 4.51 -10.96 0.01
C HIS A 82 4.91 -12.36 -0.47
N ASP A 83 5.91 -12.43 -1.35
CA ASP A 83 6.37 -13.69 -1.93
C ASP A 83 6.97 -14.63 -0.86
N GLU A 84 7.73 -14.06 0.08
CA GLU A 84 8.50 -14.85 1.06
C GLU A 84 7.77 -15.03 2.41
N HIS A 85 6.88 -14.11 2.76
CA HIS A 85 6.22 -14.11 4.08
C HIS A 85 4.69 -14.06 4.03
N ASP A 86 4.08 -14.05 2.84
CA ASP A 86 2.64 -13.86 2.65
C ASP A 86 2.11 -12.65 3.45
N TRP A 87 2.91 -11.58 3.47
CA TRP A 87 2.64 -10.41 4.31
C TRP A 87 2.96 -9.11 3.58
N LYS A 88 2.18 -8.08 3.88
CA LYS A 88 2.40 -6.71 3.40
C LYS A 88 2.03 -5.72 4.52
N PRO A 89 2.69 -4.55 4.60
CA PRO A 89 2.23 -3.47 5.47
C PRO A 89 0.76 -3.13 5.21
N ALA A 90 0.03 -2.72 6.24
CA ALA A 90 -1.41 -2.48 6.14
C ALA A 90 -1.78 -1.53 4.98
N ARG A 91 -0.99 -0.46 4.76
CA ARG A 91 -1.21 0.48 3.64
C ARG A 91 -1.00 -0.14 2.25
N CYS A 92 -0.11 -1.11 2.12
CA CYS A 92 0.05 -1.87 0.86
C CYS A 92 -1.14 -2.81 0.62
N SER A 93 -1.72 -3.37 1.69
CA SER A 93 -2.84 -4.31 1.60
C SER A 93 -4.17 -3.65 1.22
N VAL A 94 -4.32 -2.35 1.50
CA VAL A 94 -5.56 -1.61 1.24
C VAL A 94 -5.55 -0.82 -0.07
N PHE A 95 -4.40 -0.69 -0.73
CA PHE A 95 -4.33 -0.03 -2.03
C PHE A 95 -5.24 -0.78 -3.04
N PRO A 96 -6.03 -0.09 -3.89
CA PRO A 96 -6.07 1.35 -4.19
C PRO A 96 -7.00 2.20 -3.31
N LEU A 97 -7.53 1.64 -2.22
CA LEU A 97 -8.48 2.33 -1.38
C LEU A 97 -7.80 3.46 -0.59
N GLU A 98 -8.57 4.52 -0.39
CA GLU A 98 -8.34 5.58 0.57
C GLU A 98 -9.27 5.31 1.76
N VAL A 99 -8.71 5.28 2.95
CA VAL A 99 -9.44 5.00 4.19
C VAL A 99 -9.18 6.13 5.16
N HIS A 100 -10.23 6.74 5.71
CA HIS A 100 -10.13 7.73 6.77
C HIS A 100 -11.20 7.55 7.84
N VAL A 101 -10.89 7.95 9.07
CA VAL A 101 -11.85 7.99 10.18
C VAL A 101 -12.36 9.43 10.31
N GLU A 102 -13.67 9.61 10.23
CA GLU A 102 -14.35 10.90 10.46
C GLU A 102 -15.50 10.67 11.45
N ASP A 103 -15.54 11.44 12.54
CA ASP A 103 -16.57 11.34 13.58
C ASP A 103 -16.78 9.92 14.19
N GLY A 104 -15.77 9.06 14.11
CA GLY A 104 -15.81 7.67 14.58
C GLY A 104 -16.37 6.67 13.57
N ASP A 105 -16.72 7.14 12.37
CA ASP A 105 -17.10 6.32 11.23
C ASP A 105 -15.92 6.15 10.27
N ILE A 106 -15.80 4.96 9.65
CA ILE A 106 -14.80 4.70 8.61
C ILE A 106 -15.39 5.08 7.25
N HIS A 107 -14.69 5.97 6.58
CA HIS A 107 -14.95 6.35 5.20
C HIS A 107 -13.94 5.66 4.29
N VAL A 108 -14.46 5.00 3.27
CA VAL A 108 -13.66 4.29 2.27
C VAL A 108 -13.97 4.91 0.90
N SER A 109 -12.94 5.40 0.23
CA SER A 109 -12.95 5.91 -1.14
C SER A 109 -11.88 5.20 -1.98
N VAL A 110 -11.80 5.55 -3.26
CA VAL A 110 -10.65 5.19 -4.11
C VAL A 110 -9.78 6.42 -4.21
N ARG A 111 -8.46 6.22 -4.15
CA ARG A 111 -7.50 7.31 -4.34
C ARG A 111 -7.63 7.89 -5.74
N ASP A 112 -7.63 9.21 -5.87
CA ASP A 112 -7.72 9.87 -7.18
C ASP A 112 -6.61 9.39 -8.13
N SER A 113 -5.38 9.25 -7.63
CA SER A 113 -4.23 8.72 -8.40
C SER A 113 -4.43 7.27 -8.85
N ALA A 114 -5.18 6.46 -8.10
CA ALA A 114 -5.44 5.08 -8.50
C ALA A 114 -6.37 5.00 -9.71
N HIS A 115 -7.28 5.96 -9.91
CA HIS A 115 -8.08 5.99 -11.13
C HIS A 115 -7.24 6.18 -12.40
N GLU A 116 -6.08 6.80 -12.27
CA GLU A 116 -5.16 7.06 -13.39
C GLU A 116 -4.12 5.94 -13.57
N HIS A 117 -3.68 5.31 -12.48
CA HIS A 117 -2.51 4.44 -12.49
C HIS A 117 -2.77 2.98 -12.08
N CYS A 118 -3.89 2.69 -11.42
CA CYS A 118 -4.18 1.34 -10.95
C CYS A 118 -4.92 0.53 -12.03
N GLU A 119 -4.16 -0.30 -12.75
CA GLU A 119 -4.70 -1.22 -13.76
C GLU A 119 -5.64 -2.28 -13.17
N GLY A 120 -5.63 -2.48 -11.85
CA GLY A 120 -6.51 -3.41 -11.14
C GLY A 120 -7.94 -2.91 -10.90
N LEU A 121 -8.26 -1.65 -11.23
CA LEU A 121 -9.61 -1.11 -11.04
C LEU A 121 -10.56 -1.52 -12.18
N ASN A 122 -11.76 -1.96 -11.83
CA ASN A 122 -12.84 -2.30 -12.78
C ASN A 122 -12.52 -3.45 -13.76
N VAL A 123 -11.54 -4.30 -13.45
CA VAL A 123 -11.11 -5.42 -14.31
C VAL A 123 -11.69 -6.77 -13.91
N SER A 124 -12.24 -6.88 -12.69
CA SER A 124 -12.79 -8.12 -12.16
C SER A 124 -14.27 -7.99 -11.80
N GLU A 125 -14.91 -9.10 -11.45
CA GLU A 125 -16.26 -9.11 -10.85
C GLU A 125 -16.21 -8.96 -9.32
N ARG A 126 -15.02 -8.92 -8.71
CA ARG A 126 -14.83 -8.87 -7.26
C ARG A 126 -15.11 -7.45 -6.76
N ARG A 127 -16.36 -7.22 -6.35
CA ARG A 127 -16.77 -5.95 -5.76
C ARG A 127 -16.10 -5.70 -4.42
N VAL A 128 -15.56 -4.49 -4.24
CA VAL A 128 -14.88 -4.10 -3.00
C VAL A 128 -15.84 -4.17 -1.81
N VAL A 129 -17.08 -3.69 -1.99
CA VAL A 129 -18.10 -3.63 -0.93
C VAL A 129 -18.46 -5.00 -0.34
N ASP A 130 -18.41 -6.06 -1.16
CA ASP A 130 -18.75 -7.41 -0.73
C ASP A 130 -17.57 -8.13 -0.05
N ASN A 131 -16.37 -7.54 -0.11
CA ASN A 131 -15.10 -8.16 0.28
C ASN A 131 -14.26 -7.21 1.16
N LEU A 132 -14.90 -6.27 1.87
CA LEU A 132 -14.21 -5.25 2.67
C LEU A 132 -13.29 -5.85 3.72
N ASP A 133 -13.65 -6.99 4.30
CA ASP A 133 -12.83 -7.76 5.25
C ASP A 133 -11.50 -8.23 4.65
N ALA A 134 -11.47 -8.51 3.34
CA ALA A 134 -10.25 -8.86 2.64
C ALA A 134 -9.39 -7.64 2.24
N PHE A 135 -9.96 -6.44 2.24
CA PHE A 135 -9.29 -5.20 1.82
C PHE A 135 -8.98 -4.23 2.96
N LEU A 136 -9.61 -4.37 4.13
CA LEU A 136 -9.44 -3.49 5.28
C LEU A 136 -8.89 -4.28 6.48
N PRO A 137 -7.56 -4.30 6.68
CA PRO A 137 -6.93 -4.95 7.82
C PRO A 137 -7.52 -4.41 9.12
N GLU A 138 -7.69 -5.28 10.12
CA GLU A 138 -8.16 -4.90 11.46
C GLU A 138 -7.39 -3.71 12.05
N LEU A 139 -6.10 -3.59 11.72
CA LEU A 139 -5.25 -2.49 12.17
C LEU A 139 -5.79 -1.11 11.79
N LEU A 140 -6.45 -0.95 10.64
CA LEU A 140 -7.01 0.35 10.24
C LEU A 140 -8.21 0.78 11.06
N TRP A 141 -8.84 -0.14 11.80
CA TRP A 141 -9.96 0.15 12.70
C TRP A 141 -9.49 0.66 14.07
N GLU A 142 -8.21 0.46 14.41
CA GLU A 142 -7.63 0.76 15.71
C GLU A 142 -6.81 2.07 15.72
N LEU A 143 -6.65 2.74 14.58
CA LEU A 143 -5.76 3.89 14.41
C LEU A 143 -6.52 5.23 14.42
N ASP A 144 -5.99 6.19 15.16
CA ASP A 144 -6.55 7.55 15.29
C ASP A 144 -6.37 8.43 14.04
N ASP A 145 -5.39 8.11 13.18
CA ASP A 145 -5.07 8.86 11.96
C ASP A 145 -4.63 7.89 10.84
N PRO A 146 -5.56 7.33 10.07
CA PRO A 146 -5.25 6.45 8.94
C PRO A 146 -4.80 7.23 7.69
N THR A 147 -4.38 8.51 7.80
CA THR A 147 -4.12 9.37 6.63
C THR A 147 -3.30 8.64 5.57
N THR A 148 -3.99 8.41 4.46
CA THR A 148 -3.53 7.57 3.37
C THR A 148 -2.75 8.35 2.32
N GLU A 149 -2.52 9.65 2.51
CA GLU A 149 -1.71 10.46 1.60
C GLU A 149 -0.67 11.25 2.42
N VAL A 150 0.57 10.77 2.40
CA VAL A 150 1.73 11.51 2.90
C VAL A 150 2.84 11.29 1.87
N GLU A 151 3.24 12.36 1.20
CA GLU A 151 4.36 12.34 0.26
C GLU A 151 5.68 12.09 1.02
N LEU A 152 6.54 11.26 0.43
CA LEU A 152 7.84 10.85 0.95
C LEU A 152 9.00 11.68 0.38
#